data_AF-A0A355GI87-F1
#
_entry.id   AF-A0A355GI87-F1
#
_cell.length_a   1.000
_cell.length_b   1.000
_cell.length_c   1.000
_cell.angle_alpha   90.00
_cell.angle_beta   90.00
_cell.angle_gamma   90.00
#
_symmetry.space_group_name_H-M   'P 1'
#
loop_
_entity.id
_entity.type
_entity.pdbx_description
1 polymer ?
#
loop_
_entity_poly.entity_id
_entity_poly.type
_entity_poly.pdbx_seq_one_letter_code
_entity_poly.pdbx_strand_id
1 'polypeptide(L)'
;AGWILELERGRGIPFEGNYSSWLEQKQARLAVEEKQESKRQKFLKRELEWVRMSPKAQATKNKARVQRYEELAAEDYANRDDASDIQIPISRPLGSRVLIAENLTKGFGDKLLFENFSFELPRGGIVGVIGPNGAGKTTLFKMIMGQEQPDSGTLELGETVELSYVDQSRDSLNPKKTVYEEISQGHEHLVVGKSSIHARTYVGRFNFKGPDQQKLVGELSGGER
;
A
#
# COMPACT_ATOMS: atom_id res chain seq x y z
N ALA A 1 13.43 13.55 -20.42
CA ALA A 1 12.34 14.53 -20.30
C ALA A 1 12.91 15.80 -19.70
N GLY A 2 12.63 16.98 -20.28
CA GLY A 2 13.12 18.28 -19.78
C GLY A 2 12.19 18.94 -18.77
N TRP A 3 11.01 18.36 -18.53
CA TRP A 3 10.00 18.85 -17.61
C TRP A 3 9.34 17.66 -16.89
N ILE A 4 8.98 17.86 -15.63
CA ILE A 4 8.26 16.93 -14.76
C ILE A 4 7.07 17.69 -14.19
N LEU A 5 5.86 17.12 -14.29
CA LEU A 5 4.68 17.67 -13.63
C LEU A 5 4.35 16.80 -12.43
N GLU A 6 4.60 17.33 -11.23
CA GLU A 6 4.23 16.68 -9.98
C GLU A 6 2.79 17.02 -9.64
N LEU A 7 1.94 16.01 -9.47
CA LEU A 7 0.55 16.18 -9.00
C LEU A 7 0.50 15.85 -7.51
N GLU A 8 0.26 16.86 -6.69
CA GLU A 8 0.22 16.72 -5.23
C GLU A 8 -0.97 17.49 -4.65
N ARG A 9 -1.79 16.82 -3.83
CA ARG A 9 -2.98 17.41 -3.17
C ARG A 9 -3.92 18.14 -4.15
N GLY A 10 -4.07 17.60 -5.36
CA GLY A 10 -4.91 18.18 -6.42
C GLY A 10 -4.32 19.40 -7.13
N ARG A 11 -3.04 19.71 -6.93
CA ARG A 11 -2.32 20.80 -7.60
C ARG A 11 -1.21 20.25 -8.49
N GLY A 12 -1.02 20.84 -9.67
CA GLY A 12 0.12 20.55 -10.54
C GLY A 12 1.28 21.49 -10.27
N ILE A 13 2.44 20.92 -9.94
CA ILE A 13 3.69 21.62 -9.69
C ILE A 13 4.62 21.29 -10.87
N PRO A 14 4.71 22.17 -11.88
CA PRO A 14 5.62 21.98 -12.99
C PRO A 14 7.06 22.21 -12.52
N PHE A 15 7.95 21.31 -12.90
CA PHE A 15 9.37 21.34 -12.63
C PHE A 15 10.14 21.25 -13.94
N GLU A 16 11.08 22.18 -14.16
CA GLU A 16 11.97 22.18 -15.30
C GLU A 16 13.29 21.48 -14.91
N GLY A 17 13.59 20.36 -15.55
CA GLY A 17 14.77 19.56 -15.25
C GLY A 17 14.56 18.05 -15.42
N ASN A 18 15.57 17.28 -15.02
CA ASN A 18 15.54 15.82 -15.08
C ASN A 18 15.07 15.20 -13.75
N TYR A 19 14.84 13.89 -13.75
CA TYR A 19 14.27 13.17 -12.60
C TYR A 19 15.13 13.28 -11.34
N SER A 20 16.45 13.19 -11.46
CA SER A 20 17.37 13.29 -10.32
C SER A 20 17.32 14.67 -9.67
N SER A 21 17.33 15.74 -10.48
CA SER A 21 17.21 17.11 -9.97
C SER A 21 15.85 17.38 -9.31
N TRP A 22 14.77 16.76 -9.81
CA TRP A 22 13.46 16.85 -9.18
C TRP A 22 13.43 16.13 -7.83
N LEU A 23 14.04 14.95 -7.73
CA LEU A 23 14.08 14.15 -6.50
C LEU A 23 14.83 14.88 -5.38
N GLU A 24 15.98 15.48 -5.69
CA GLU A 24 16.77 16.28 -4.74
C GLU A 24 15.98 17.49 -4.24
N GLN A 25 15.31 18.21 -5.14
CA GLN A 25 14.50 19.38 -4.78
C GLN A 25 13.25 18.98 -3.97
N LYS A 26 12.64 17.84 -4.30
CA LYS A 26 11.53 17.26 -3.53
C LYS A 26 11.98 16.88 -2.13
N GLN A 27 13.13 16.22 -1.98
CA GLN A 27 13.68 15.87 -0.68
C GLN A 27 13.99 17.13 0.17
N ALA A 28 14.57 18.17 -0.45
CA ALA A 28 14.81 19.43 0.24
C ALA A 28 13.52 20.14 0.67
N ARG A 29 12.47 20.10 -0.16
CA ARG A 29 11.14 20.64 0.14
C ARG A 29 10.49 19.89 1.31
N LEU A 30 10.48 18.56 1.25
CA LEU A 30 9.96 17.70 2.33
C LEU A 30 10.70 17.95 3.65
N ALA A 31 12.03 18.10 3.63
CA ALA A 31 12.81 18.41 4.84
C ALA A 31 12.50 19.80 5.42
N VAL A 32 12.11 20.77 4.58
CA VAL A 32 11.64 22.09 5.04
C VAL A 32 10.24 21.99 5.63
N GLU A 33 9.34 21.24 4.98
CA GLU A 33 7.99 20.96 5.46
C GLU A 33 8.02 20.23 6.80
N GLU A 34 8.81 19.16 6.95
CA GLU A 34 9.00 18.41 8.19
C GLU A 34 9.51 19.32 9.33
N LYS A 35 10.47 20.21 9.04
CA LYS A 35 10.96 21.19 10.02
C LYS A 35 9.89 22.22 10.40
N GLN A 36 9.05 22.64 9.48
CA GLN A 36 7.93 23.54 9.75
C GLN A 36 6.85 22.84 10.59
N GLU A 37 6.54 21.58 10.26
CA GLU A 37 5.58 20.74 10.97
C GLU A 37 6.05 20.42 12.40
N SER A 38 7.33 20.09 12.60
CA SER A 38 7.92 19.92 13.94
C SER A 38 7.84 21.19 14.79
N LYS A 39 8.11 22.37 14.20
CA LYS A 39 7.95 23.67 14.90
C LYS A 39 6.48 23.95 15.22
N ARG A 40 5.57 23.58 14.31
CA ARG A 40 4.12 23.74 14.45
C ARG A 40 3.53 22.79 15.51
N GLN A 41 3.99 21.54 15.59
CA GLN A 41 3.63 20.59 16.66
C GLN A 41 4.12 21.07 18.04
N LYS A 42 5.35 21.60 18.12
CA LYS A 42 5.86 22.21 19.37
C LYS A 42 5.02 23.43 19.79
N PHE A 43 4.59 24.23 18.82
CA PHE A 43 3.67 25.35 19.06
C PHE A 43 2.31 24.86 19.59
N LEU A 44 1.69 23.87 18.93
CA LEU A 44 0.43 23.25 19.35
C LEU A 44 0.50 22.66 20.76
N LYS A 45 1.59 21.95 21.09
CA LYS A 45 1.80 21.38 22.43
C LYS A 45 1.86 22.46 23.51
N ARG A 46 2.56 23.57 23.23
CA ARG A 46 2.66 24.71 24.15
C ARG A 46 1.31 25.42 24.31
N GLU A 47 0.54 25.53 23.24
CA GLU A 47 -0.81 26.10 23.27
C GLU A 47 -1.76 25.22 24.11
N LEU A 48 -1.70 23.89 23.95
CA LEU A 48 -2.49 22.93 24.73
C LEU A 48 -2.12 22.93 26.23
N GLU A 49 -0.83 23.02 26.56
CA GLU A 49 -0.38 23.18 27.94
C GLU A 49 -0.90 24.48 28.56
N TRP A 50 -0.94 25.59 27.80
CA TRP A 50 -1.52 26.85 28.25
C TRP A 50 -3.03 26.75 28.52
N VAL A 51 -3.79 26.09 27.65
CA VAL A 51 -5.23 25.84 27.82
C VAL A 51 -5.52 25.04 29.11
N ARG A 52 -4.63 24.11 29.47
CA ARG A 52 -4.75 23.27 30.69
C ARG A 52 -4.36 23.99 31.98
N MET A 53 -3.58 25.06 31.92
CA MET A 53 -2.95 25.69 33.08
C MET A 53 -3.84 26.70 33.84
N SER A 54 -5.04 27.07 33.37
CA SER A 54 -5.88 28.00 34.14
C SER A 54 -7.39 27.98 33.79
N PRO A 55 -8.26 27.45 34.68
CA PRO A 55 -9.71 27.57 34.53
C PRO A 55 -10.22 29.02 34.62
N LYS A 56 -9.54 29.89 35.38
CA LYS A 56 -9.95 31.30 35.58
C LYS A 56 -9.56 32.26 34.43
N ALA A 57 -8.71 31.84 33.50
CA ALA A 57 -8.34 32.64 32.32
C ALA A 57 -9.32 32.45 31.13
N GLN A 58 -10.20 31.44 31.20
CA GLN A 58 -11.08 31.04 30.11
C GLN A 58 -12.28 31.98 29.89
N ALA A 59 -12.62 32.84 30.86
CA ALA A 59 -13.88 33.58 30.82
C ALA A 59 -13.87 34.84 29.93
N THR A 60 -12.71 35.37 29.49
CA THR A 60 -12.72 36.67 28.80
C THR A 60 -11.65 36.91 27.74
N LYS A 61 -10.67 36.02 27.58
CA LYS A 61 -9.68 36.18 26.50
C LYS A 61 -9.58 34.91 25.66
N ASN A 62 -10.05 35.09 24.42
CA ASN A 62 -9.48 34.55 23.19
C ASN A 62 -10.22 33.38 22.50
N LYS A 63 -11.51 33.58 22.18
CA LYS A 63 -12.26 32.77 21.19
C LYS A 63 -11.48 32.54 19.89
N ALA A 64 -10.73 33.55 19.42
CA ALA A 64 -9.88 33.47 18.23
C ALA A 64 -8.67 32.54 18.37
N ARG A 65 -8.12 32.33 19.59
CA ARG A 65 -7.02 31.37 19.81
C ARG A 65 -7.50 29.94 19.93
N VAL A 66 -8.65 29.72 20.56
CA VAL A 66 -9.29 28.40 20.61
C VAL A 66 -9.67 27.96 19.19
N GLN A 67 -10.27 28.86 18.41
CA GLN A 67 -10.58 28.61 17.00
C GLN A 67 -9.32 28.35 16.17
N ARG A 68 -8.24 29.12 16.36
CA ARG A 68 -6.97 28.88 15.67
C ARG A 68 -6.33 27.54 16.05
N TYR A 69 -6.45 27.11 17.31
CA TYR A 69 -6.02 25.78 17.73
C TYR A 69 -6.86 24.68 17.06
N GLU A 70 -8.19 24.84 17.00
CA GLU A 70 -9.08 23.89 16.32
C GLU A 70 -8.80 23.80 14.82
N GLU A 71 -8.58 24.93 14.14
CA GLU A 71 -8.18 24.99 12.72
C GLU A 71 -6.81 24.33 12.50
N LEU A 72 -5.82 24.64 13.34
CA LEU A 72 -4.47 24.07 13.24
C LEU A 72 -4.45 22.57 13.57
N ALA A 73 -5.27 22.11 14.53
CA ALA A 73 -5.41 20.71 14.93
C ALA A 73 -6.22 19.89 13.90
N ALA A 74 -7.20 20.51 13.24
CA ALA A 74 -7.89 19.92 12.10
C ALA A 74 -6.94 19.74 10.90
N GLU A 75 -6.08 20.73 10.64
CA GLU A 75 -4.98 20.60 9.67
C GLU A 75 -3.94 19.55 10.09
N ASP A 76 -3.61 19.40 11.39
CA ASP A 76 -2.67 18.37 11.89
C ASP A 76 -3.25 16.95 11.75
N TYR A 77 -4.57 16.78 11.93
CA TYR A 77 -5.26 15.51 11.69
C TYR A 77 -5.27 15.13 10.21
N ALA A 78 -5.28 16.14 9.32
CA ALA A 78 -5.16 15.96 7.88
C ALA A 78 -3.71 15.75 7.40
N ASN A 79 -2.69 16.18 8.18
CA ASN A 79 -1.26 16.04 7.83
C ASN A 79 -0.53 14.91 8.57
N ARG A 80 -1.14 14.21 9.55
CA ARG A 80 -0.59 12.98 10.18
C ARG A 80 -0.65 11.76 9.24
N ASP A 81 0.00 11.90 8.10
CA ASP A 81 0.21 10.86 7.09
C ASP A 81 1.53 10.09 7.28
N ASP A 82 2.10 10.10 8.49
CA ASP A 82 3.33 9.35 8.80
C ASP A 82 3.04 7.95 9.36
N ALA A 83 2.66 7.08 8.44
CA ALA A 83 3.14 5.70 8.31
C ALA A 83 2.45 5.12 7.07
N SER A 84 2.79 5.67 5.91
CA SER A 84 2.33 5.31 4.57
C SER A 84 2.88 3.96 4.08
N ASP A 85 3.36 3.11 4.98
CA ASP A 85 3.85 1.78 4.66
C ASP A 85 2.68 0.80 4.63
N ILE A 86 2.40 0.29 3.44
CA ILE A 86 1.50 -0.87 3.26
C ILE A 86 2.08 -2.03 4.06
N GLN A 87 1.43 -2.37 5.17
CA GLN A 87 1.85 -3.49 6.00
C GLN A 87 1.27 -4.80 5.47
N ILE A 88 2.11 -5.59 4.80
CA ILE A 88 1.78 -6.96 4.42
C ILE A 88 1.94 -7.84 5.67
N PRO A 89 0.88 -8.52 6.13
CA PRO A 89 0.95 -9.35 7.32
C PRO A 89 1.84 -10.58 7.08
N ILE A 90 2.76 -10.82 8.01
CA ILE A 90 3.58 -12.04 8.00
C ILE A 90 2.72 -13.17 8.54
N SER A 91 2.56 -14.24 7.75
CA SER A 91 1.82 -15.43 8.13
C SER A 91 2.70 -16.40 8.92
N ARG A 92 2.39 -17.70 8.86
CA ARG A 92 3.11 -18.75 9.59
C ARG A 92 4.58 -18.82 9.15
N PRO A 93 5.48 -19.35 10.00
CA PRO A 93 6.86 -19.59 9.61
C PRO A 93 6.94 -20.48 8.37
N LEU A 94 7.70 -20.04 7.36
CA LEU A 94 8.02 -20.84 6.19
C LEU A 94 9.14 -21.85 6.50
N GLY A 95 9.03 -23.05 5.92
CA GLY A 95 10.10 -24.03 5.82
C GLY A 95 11.26 -23.52 4.95
N SER A 96 12.36 -24.27 4.91
CA SER A 96 13.56 -23.90 4.13
C SER A 96 13.31 -23.90 2.62
N ARG A 97 12.50 -24.85 2.12
CA ARG A 97 12.11 -24.99 0.72
C ARG A 97 10.73 -24.34 0.52
N VAL A 98 10.63 -23.38 -0.41
CA VAL A 98 9.38 -22.69 -0.72
C VAL A 98 8.80 -23.17 -2.05
N LEU A 99 9.60 -23.12 -3.11
CA LEU A 99 9.17 -23.51 -4.44
C LEU A 99 10.35 -24.06 -5.21
N ILE A 100 10.16 -25.21 -5.84
CA ILE A 100 11.19 -25.88 -6.64
C ILE A 100 10.57 -26.24 -7.98
N ALA A 101 11.20 -25.80 -9.06
CA ALA A 101 10.93 -26.28 -10.39
C ALA A 101 12.15 -27.03 -10.91
N GLU A 102 11.95 -28.24 -11.43
CA GLU A 102 13.00 -29.03 -12.05
C GLU A 102 12.62 -29.39 -13.48
N ASN A 103 13.45 -28.95 -14.43
CA ASN A 103 13.33 -29.24 -15.86
C ASN A 103 11.93 -28.96 -16.42
N LEU A 104 11.34 -27.85 -15.96
CA LEU A 104 9.97 -27.46 -16.28
C LEU A 104 9.85 -27.08 -17.76
N THR A 105 8.91 -27.69 -18.46
CA THR A 105 8.57 -27.37 -19.85
C THR A 105 7.08 -27.12 -19.97
N LYS A 106 6.71 -26.02 -20.66
CA LYS A 106 5.32 -25.68 -20.96
C LYS A 106 5.18 -25.00 -22.32
N GLY A 107 4.20 -25.45 -23.09
CA GLY A 107 3.72 -24.82 -24.30
C GLY A 107 2.20 -24.81 -24.41
N PHE A 108 1.69 -24.07 -25.39
CA PHE A 108 0.29 -24.13 -25.81
C PHE A 108 0.23 -24.27 -27.32
N GLY A 109 -0.26 -25.41 -27.81
CA GLY A 109 -0.19 -25.76 -29.23
C GLY A 109 1.26 -25.70 -29.71
N ASP A 110 1.50 -24.94 -30.78
CA ASP A 110 2.84 -24.79 -31.38
C ASP A 110 3.72 -23.76 -30.66
N LYS A 111 3.19 -23.06 -29.65
CA LYS A 111 3.91 -21.99 -28.95
C LYS A 111 4.54 -22.52 -27.67
N LEU A 112 5.85 -22.71 -27.69
CA LEU A 112 6.67 -22.97 -26.51
C LEU A 112 6.79 -21.70 -25.66
N LEU A 113 6.53 -21.80 -24.35
CA LEU A 113 6.68 -20.68 -23.41
C LEU A 113 8.05 -20.73 -22.71
N PHE A 114 8.40 -21.89 -22.17
CA PHE A 114 9.71 -22.18 -21.59
C PHE A 114 9.96 -23.69 -21.63
N GLU A 115 11.24 -24.06 -21.68
CA GLU A 115 11.73 -25.43 -21.80
C GLU A 115 12.95 -25.61 -20.90
N ASN A 116 13.01 -26.76 -20.20
CA ASN A 116 14.08 -27.12 -19.27
C ASN A 116 14.37 -26.02 -18.21
N PHE A 117 13.31 -25.37 -17.73
CA PHE A 117 13.42 -24.32 -16.73
C PHE A 117 13.51 -24.91 -15.33
N SER A 118 14.65 -24.68 -14.66
CA SER A 118 14.88 -25.12 -13.28
C SER A 118 15.16 -23.93 -12.38
N PHE A 119 14.46 -23.84 -11.24
CA PHE A 119 14.73 -22.82 -10.23
C PHE A 119 14.32 -23.29 -8.84
N GLU A 120 14.98 -22.75 -7.82
CA GLU A 120 14.60 -22.94 -6.43
C GLU A 120 14.43 -21.58 -5.77
N LEU A 121 13.32 -21.40 -5.07
CA LEU A 121 13.04 -20.25 -4.23
C LEU A 121 13.29 -20.63 -2.76
N PRO A 122 14.35 -20.12 -2.13
CA PRO A 122 14.57 -20.32 -0.71
C PRO A 122 13.65 -19.42 0.13
N ARG A 123 13.52 -19.77 1.41
CA ARG A 123 12.81 -18.94 2.39
C ARG A 123 13.34 -17.49 2.39
N GLY A 124 12.41 -16.54 2.32
CA GLY A 124 12.73 -15.11 2.35
C GLY A 124 13.27 -14.55 1.03
N GLY A 125 13.39 -15.39 -0.01
CA GLY A 125 13.73 -14.93 -1.35
C GLY A 125 12.60 -14.08 -1.94
N ILE A 126 12.99 -12.99 -2.62
CA ILE A 126 12.10 -12.15 -3.41
C ILE A 126 12.52 -12.31 -4.87
N VAL A 127 11.59 -12.75 -5.73
CA VAL A 127 11.87 -13.01 -7.15
C VAL A 127 11.06 -12.04 -8.00
N GLY A 128 11.76 -11.22 -8.77
CA GLY A 128 11.17 -10.42 -9.83
C GLY A 128 11.12 -11.20 -11.14
N VAL A 129 9.93 -11.38 -11.72
CA VAL A 129 9.75 -12.04 -13.01
C VAL A 129 9.55 -10.98 -14.09
N ILE A 130 10.49 -10.91 -15.05
CA ILE A 130 10.47 -9.95 -16.15
C ILE A 130 10.40 -10.65 -17.50
N GLY A 131 9.87 -9.95 -18.51
CA GLY A 131 9.79 -10.45 -19.88
C GLY A 131 8.62 -9.84 -20.65
N PRO A 132 8.55 -10.02 -21.98
CA PRO A 132 7.47 -9.46 -22.80
C PRO A 132 6.12 -10.09 -22.46
N ASN A 133 5.04 -9.44 -22.91
CA ASN A 133 3.69 -10.00 -22.80
C ASN A 133 3.61 -11.29 -23.63
N GLY A 134 2.96 -12.32 -23.07
CA GLY A 134 2.87 -13.63 -23.70
C GLY A 134 4.12 -14.50 -23.60
N ALA A 135 5.12 -14.12 -22.78
CA ALA A 135 6.29 -14.95 -22.44
C ALA A 135 6.00 -16.09 -21.42
N GLY A 136 4.75 -16.25 -20.99
CA GLY A 136 4.37 -17.32 -20.06
C GLY A 136 4.43 -16.96 -18.57
N LYS A 137 4.65 -15.69 -18.19
CA LYS A 137 4.67 -15.25 -16.77
C LYS A 137 3.40 -15.62 -16.01
N THR A 138 2.23 -15.28 -16.56
CA THR A 138 0.94 -15.63 -15.97
C THR A 138 0.73 -17.15 -15.93
N THR A 139 1.22 -17.87 -16.93
CA THR A 139 1.17 -19.34 -16.97
C THR A 139 2.02 -19.95 -15.85
N LEU A 140 3.21 -19.40 -15.57
CA LEU A 140 4.03 -19.81 -14.43
C LEU A 140 3.27 -19.65 -13.11
N PHE A 141 2.61 -18.50 -12.89
CA PHE A 141 1.80 -18.30 -11.68
C PHE A 141 0.61 -19.27 -11.61
N LYS A 142 -0.06 -19.55 -12.72
CA LYS A 142 -1.14 -20.55 -12.75
C LYS A 142 -0.67 -21.95 -12.40
N MET A 143 0.51 -22.35 -12.85
CA MET A 143 1.10 -23.64 -12.47
C MET A 143 1.49 -23.67 -11.00
N ILE A 144 2.06 -22.59 -10.46
CA ILE A 144 2.35 -22.46 -9.02
C ILE A 144 1.05 -22.60 -8.21
N MET A 145 -0.07 -22.04 -8.68
CA MET A 145 -1.38 -22.20 -8.05
C MET A 145 -2.04 -23.58 -8.28
N GLY A 146 -1.41 -24.47 -9.05
CA GLY A 146 -1.97 -25.77 -9.43
C GLY A 146 -3.16 -25.70 -10.40
N GLN A 147 -3.43 -24.53 -10.99
CA GLN A 147 -4.50 -24.32 -11.98
C GLN A 147 -4.11 -24.82 -13.38
N GLU A 148 -2.81 -24.96 -13.62
CA GLU A 148 -2.22 -25.48 -14.85
C GLU A 148 -1.17 -26.53 -14.48
N GLN A 149 -0.97 -27.51 -15.34
CA GLN A 149 0.07 -28.53 -15.17
C GLN A 149 1.21 -28.30 -16.14
N PRO A 150 2.48 -28.58 -15.75
CA PRO A 150 3.59 -28.59 -16.70
C PRO A 150 3.39 -29.72 -17.73
N ASP A 151 3.94 -29.55 -18.93
CA ASP A 151 3.94 -30.61 -19.94
C ASP A 151 5.05 -31.63 -19.67
N SER A 152 6.16 -31.18 -19.05
CA SER A 152 7.24 -32.02 -18.51
C SER A 152 7.95 -31.32 -17.35
N GLY A 153 8.70 -32.07 -16.55
CA GLY A 153 9.36 -31.61 -15.34
C GLY A 153 8.45 -31.62 -14.10
N THR A 154 8.94 -31.08 -13.00
CA THR A 154 8.21 -31.01 -11.72
C THR A 154 8.16 -29.58 -11.20
N LEU A 155 7.07 -29.26 -10.51
CA LEU A 155 6.89 -28.01 -9.78
C LEU A 155 6.33 -28.34 -8.39
N GLU A 156 7.16 -28.19 -7.37
CA GLU A 156 6.86 -28.58 -6.00
C GLU A 156 6.84 -27.37 -5.08
N LEU A 157 5.78 -27.26 -4.29
CA LEU A 157 5.66 -26.29 -3.21
C LEU A 157 6.06 -26.92 -1.88
N GLY A 158 6.71 -26.13 -1.03
CA GLY A 158 6.98 -26.55 0.34
C GLY A 158 5.68 -26.76 1.12
N GLU A 159 5.65 -27.75 2.01
CA GLU A 159 4.45 -28.14 2.78
C GLU A 159 3.86 -27.01 3.63
N THR A 160 4.68 -26.04 4.02
CA THR A 160 4.24 -24.88 4.83
C THR A 160 3.76 -23.70 4.00
N VAL A 161 3.77 -23.80 2.68
CA VAL A 161 3.45 -22.68 1.79
C VAL A 161 1.94 -22.50 1.68
N GLU A 162 1.48 -21.29 1.98
CA GLU A 162 0.12 -20.84 1.75
C GLU A 162 0.18 -19.75 0.68
N LEU A 163 -0.47 -20.00 -0.46
CA LEU A 163 -0.42 -19.10 -1.61
C LEU A 163 -1.45 -17.97 -1.47
N SER A 164 -1.02 -16.75 -1.74
CA SER A 164 -1.89 -15.60 -1.97
C SER A 164 -1.59 -15.06 -3.36
N TYR A 165 -2.62 -14.98 -4.21
CA TYR A 165 -2.49 -14.52 -5.58
C TYR A 165 -3.29 -13.23 -5.77
N VAL A 166 -2.65 -12.23 -6.38
CA VAL A 166 -3.28 -10.98 -6.80
C VAL A 166 -3.17 -10.93 -8.31
N ASP A 167 -4.32 -10.99 -8.99
CA ASP A 167 -4.36 -10.97 -10.44
C ASP A 167 -4.11 -9.56 -11.00
N GLN A 168 -3.67 -9.49 -12.25
CA GLN A 168 -3.55 -8.23 -12.98
C GLN A 168 -4.93 -7.64 -13.30
N SER A 169 -5.97 -8.48 -13.43
CA SER A 169 -7.33 -8.02 -13.61
C SER A 169 -7.90 -7.51 -12.28
N ARG A 170 -8.34 -6.25 -12.28
CA ARG A 170 -9.11 -5.63 -11.18
C ARG A 170 -10.62 -5.85 -11.36
N ASP A 171 -10.99 -6.79 -12.21
CA ASP A 171 -12.35 -7.03 -12.68
C ASP A 171 -13.22 -7.74 -11.62
N SER A 172 -12.59 -8.28 -10.58
CA SER A 172 -13.27 -8.89 -9.43
C SER A 172 -13.86 -7.87 -8.46
N LEU A 173 -13.51 -6.58 -8.56
CA LEU A 173 -13.96 -5.55 -7.63
C LEU A 173 -15.38 -5.10 -7.94
N ASN A 174 -16.24 -5.06 -6.93
CA ASN A 174 -17.61 -4.57 -7.10
C ASN A 174 -17.67 -3.03 -7.01
N PRO A 175 -17.95 -2.30 -8.12
CA PRO A 175 -17.88 -0.84 -8.15
C PRO A 175 -18.96 -0.16 -7.29
N LYS A 176 -20.01 -0.91 -6.88
CA LYS A 176 -21.12 -0.39 -6.07
C LYS A 176 -20.90 -0.50 -4.57
N LYS A 177 -19.87 -1.22 -4.13
CA LYS A 177 -19.52 -1.32 -2.72
C LYS A 177 -18.58 -0.20 -2.33
N THR A 178 -18.61 0.15 -1.05
CA THR A 178 -17.57 1.00 -0.47
C THR A 178 -16.26 0.24 -0.33
N VAL A 179 -15.13 0.96 -0.26
CA VAL A 179 -13.81 0.37 0.03
C VAL A 179 -13.86 -0.51 1.29
N TYR A 180 -14.52 -0.01 2.34
CA TYR A 180 -14.68 -0.76 3.58
C TYR A 180 -15.42 -2.07 3.35
N GLU A 181 -16.57 -2.06 2.69
CA GLU A 181 -17.38 -3.26 2.44
C GLU A 181 -16.66 -4.27 1.56
N GLU A 182 -15.88 -3.80 0.58
CA GLU A 182 -15.17 -4.70 -0.32
C GLU A 182 -14.01 -5.42 0.39
N ILE A 183 -13.25 -4.71 1.22
CA ILE A 183 -12.14 -5.30 1.98
C ILE A 183 -12.65 -6.11 3.18
N SER A 184 -13.66 -5.61 3.90
CA SER A 184 -14.16 -6.27 5.11
C SER A 184 -15.13 -7.41 4.82
N GLN A 185 -15.74 -7.42 3.64
CA GLN A 185 -16.84 -8.33 3.28
C GLN A 185 -18.00 -8.31 4.29
N GLY A 186 -18.18 -7.20 5.01
CA GLY A 186 -19.20 -7.03 6.04
C GLY A 186 -18.79 -7.50 7.44
N HIS A 187 -17.56 -7.98 7.63
CA HIS A 187 -17.05 -8.37 8.95
C HIS A 187 -16.50 -7.17 9.72
N GLU A 188 -16.88 -7.02 10.99
CA GLU A 188 -16.28 -6.00 11.88
C GLU A 188 -14.84 -6.33 12.27
N HIS A 189 -14.49 -7.62 12.27
CA HIS A 189 -13.17 -8.11 12.63
C HIS A 189 -12.65 -9.05 11.55
N LEU A 190 -11.42 -8.83 11.12
CA LEU A 190 -10.70 -9.62 10.13
C LEU A 190 -9.65 -10.47 10.82
N VAL A 191 -9.58 -11.74 10.42
CA VAL A 191 -8.52 -12.64 10.86
C VAL A 191 -7.35 -12.49 9.90
N VAL A 192 -6.23 -12.01 10.43
CA VAL A 192 -5.00 -11.77 9.67
C VAL A 192 -3.89 -12.60 10.29
N GLY A 193 -3.53 -13.70 9.63
CA GLY A 193 -2.62 -14.69 10.19
C GLY A 193 -3.20 -15.36 11.45
N LYS A 194 -2.65 -15.03 12.63
CA LYS A 194 -3.11 -15.54 13.93
C LYS A 194 -3.89 -14.51 14.76
N SER A 195 -4.03 -13.28 14.26
CA SER A 195 -4.57 -12.17 15.03
C SER A 195 -5.91 -11.71 14.47
N SER A 196 -6.84 -11.35 15.36
CA SER A 196 -8.08 -10.66 15.01
C SER A 196 -7.85 -9.15 15.07
N ILE A 197 -8.18 -8.44 13.99
CA ILE A 197 -7.99 -7.00 13.86
C ILE A 197 -9.32 -6.37 13.44
N HIS A 198 -9.69 -5.25 14.04
CA HIS A 198 -10.87 -4.51 13.62
C HIS A 198 -10.74 -4.05 12.16
N ALA A 199 -11.78 -4.30 11.35
CA ALA A 199 -11.73 -4.12 9.90
C ALA A 199 -11.39 -2.68 9.49
N ARG A 200 -11.94 -1.67 10.19
CA ARG A 200 -11.62 -0.26 9.91
C ARG A 200 -10.14 0.07 10.13
N THR A 201 -9.52 -0.57 11.12
CA THR A 201 -8.09 -0.40 11.41
C THR A 201 -7.27 -1.08 10.33
N TYR A 202 -7.68 -2.26 9.86
CA TYR A 202 -7.01 -2.97 8.77
C TYR A 202 -7.07 -2.17 7.46
N VAL A 203 -8.25 -1.69 7.06
CA VAL A 203 -8.44 -0.85 5.86
C VAL A 203 -7.59 0.43 5.93
N GLY A 204 -7.50 1.06 7.12
CA GLY A 204 -6.67 2.22 7.35
C GLY A 204 -5.16 1.99 7.12
N ARG A 205 -4.67 0.75 7.23
CA ARG A 205 -3.25 0.41 6.95
C ARG A 205 -2.91 0.44 5.46
N PHE A 206 -3.91 0.41 4.58
CA PHE A 206 -3.75 0.56 3.13
C PHE A 206 -4.04 1.99 2.67
N ASN A 207 -3.84 2.96 3.57
CA ASN A 207 -4.04 4.39 3.34
C ASN A 207 -5.48 4.83 3.03
N PHE A 208 -6.49 4.00 3.32
CA PHE A 208 -7.90 4.39 3.25
C PHE A 208 -8.39 4.84 4.63
N LYS A 209 -8.30 6.15 4.92
CA LYS A 209 -8.60 6.73 6.23
C LYS A 209 -9.95 7.45 6.25
N GLY A 210 -10.64 7.39 7.39
CA GLY A 210 -11.86 8.18 7.65
C GLY A 210 -12.90 8.09 6.52
N PRO A 211 -13.23 9.21 5.84
CA PRO A 211 -14.24 9.23 4.78
C PRO A 211 -13.84 8.42 3.53
N ASP A 212 -12.55 8.18 3.29
CA ASP A 212 -12.09 7.40 2.13
C ASP A 212 -12.58 5.96 2.18
N GLN A 213 -12.83 5.42 3.38
CA GLN A 213 -13.39 4.09 3.56
C GLN A 213 -14.82 3.95 3.02
N GLN A 214 -15.53 5.07 2.88
CA GLN A 214 -16.91 5.13 2.38
C GLN A 214 -16.99 5.46 0.89
N LYS A 215 -15.86 5.76 0.23
CA LYS A 215 -15.83 5.95 -1.22
C LYS A 215 -16.24 4.66 -1.91
N LEU A 216 -17.00 4.80 -3.00
CA LEU A 216 -17.36 3.67 -3.83
C LEU A 216 -16.13 3.21 -4.61
N VAL A 217 -15.97 1.90 -4.78
CA VAL A 217 -14.83 1.33 -5.52
C VAL A 217 -14.80 1.83 -6.97
N GLY A 218 -15.95 2.14 -7.56
CA GLY A 218 -16.04 2.74 -8.90
C GLY A 218 -15.52 4.18 -9.03
N GLU A 219 -15.38 4.90 -7.91
CA GLU A 219 -14.89 6.29 -7.87
C GLU A 219 -13.37 6.39 -7.63
N LEU A 220 -12.74 5.26 -7.31
CA LEU A 220 -11.32 5.17 -7.03
C LEU A 220 -10.48 5.34 -8.30
N SER A 221 -9.36 6.03 -8.16
CA SER A 221 -8.34 6.11 -9.21
C SER A 221 -7.73 4.74 -9.50
N GLY A 222 -7.07 4.64 -10.66
CA GLY A 222 -6.28 3.47 -11.01
C GLY A 222 -5.06 3.23 -10.11
N GLY A 223 -4.71 4.11 -9.17
CA GLY A 223 -3.72 3.81 -8.14
C GLY A 223 -4.36 3.23 -6.87
N GLU A 224 -5.58 3.66 -6.57
CA GLU A 224 -6.33 3.28 -5.37
C GLU A 224 -7.02 1.90 -5.51
N ARG A 225 -7.45 1.50 -6.72
CA ARG A 225 -8.20 0.24 -6.92
C ARG A 225 -7.46 -1.07 -6.60
#